data_AF-A0A958JHX3-F1
#
_entry.id   AF-A0A958JHX3-F1
#
_cell.length_a   1.000
_cell.length_b   1.000
_cell.length_c   1.000
_cell.angle_alpha   90.00
_cell.angle_beta   90.00
_cell.angle_gamma   90.00
#
_symmetry.space_group_name_H-M   'P 1'
#
loop_
_entity.id
_entity.type
_entity.pdbx_description
1 polymer ?
#
loop_
_entity_poly.entity_id
_entity_poly.type
_entity_poly.pdbx_seq_one_letter_code
_entity_poly.pdbx_strand_id
1 'polypeptide(L)'
;MMNQQKTSLSMQILNADTRDLYPRLVQWFDEFPRVLVAFSAGVDSTLVLKAAADSKGASKVTAITARSPSLRSDEFELSTELCKLLGVAQLVLDTNELSNPLYQANRGDRCYFCK
;
A
#
# COMPACT_ATOMS: atom_id res chain seq x y z
N MET A 1 13.27 -19.96 -11.95
CA MET A 1 14.27 -20.18 -10.88
C MET A 1 14.85 -18.83 -10.47
N MET A 2 14.21 -18.17 -9.50
CA MET A 2 14.65 -16.86 -9.01
C MET A 2 15.80 -17.07 -8.01
N ASN A 3 16.82 -16.24 -8.16
CA ASN A 3 18.17 -16.40 -7.66
C ASN A 3 18.26 -16.40 -6.12
N GLN A 4 18.38 -17.58 -5.49
CA GLN A 4 18.59 -17.70 -4.03
C GLN A 4 19.88 -16.99 -3.56
N GLN A 5 20.86 -16.76 -4.43
CA GLN A 5 22.07 -16.01 -4.08
C GLN A 5 21.81 -14.50 -3.93
N LYS A 6 20.84 -13.91 -4.66
CA LYS A 6 20.48 -12.49 -4.52
C LYS A 6 19.77 -12.20 -3.18
N THR A 7 18.93 -13.12 -2.72
CA THR A 7 18.23 -13.03 -1.43
C THR A 7 19.19 -13.18 -0.25
N SER A 8 20.19 -14.06 -0.37
CA SER A 8 21.22 -14.25 0.64
C SER A 8 22.11 -13.02 0.83
N LEU A 9 22.48 -12.34 -0.27
CA LEU A 9 23.30 -11.13 -0.22
C LEU A 9 22.56 -9.90 0.33
N SER A 10 21.25 -9.80 0.06
CA SER A 10 20.42 -8.67 0.51
C SER A 10 20.11 -8.71 2.01
N MET A 11 20.04 -9.90 2.63
CA MET A 11 19.93 -10.01 4.09
C MET A 11 21.22 -9.65 4.84
N GLN A 12 22.39 -9.77 4.21
CA GLN A 12 23.68 -9.42 4.83
C GLN A 12 23.93 -7.90 4.93
N ILE A 13 23.22 -7.09 4.14
CA ILE A 13 23.36 -5.62 4.11
C ILE A 13 22.56 -4.95 5.26
N LEU A 14 21.50 -5.61 5.74
CA LEU A 14 20.68 -5.11 6.84
C LEU A 14 21.32 -5.46 8.19
N ASN A 15 21.42 -4.48 9.09
CA ASN A 15 21.81 -4.74 10.47
C ASN A 15 20.75 -5.65 11.15
N ALA A 16 21.14 -6.29 12.26
CA ALA A 16 20.26 -7.23 12.98
C ALA A 16 18.90 -6.59 13.32
N ASP A 17 18.91 -5.33 13.78
CA ASP A 17 17.71 -4.58 14.15
C ASP A 17 16.71 -4.43 13.00
N THR A 18 17.19 -4.20 11.77
CA THR A 18 16.31 -4.03 10.60
C THR A 18 15.69 -5.35 10.13
N ARG A 19 16.38 -6.48 10.32
CA ARG A 19 15.84 -7.80 9.95
C ARG A 19 14.60 -8.18 10.76
N ASP A 20 14.52 -7.68 12.00
CA ASP A 20 13.40 -7.98 12.90
C ASP A 20 12.20 -7.04 12.72
N LEU A 21 12.33 -5.95 11.94
CA LEU A 21 11.23 -5.00 11.74
C LEU A 21 10.07 -5.59 10.94
N TYR A 22 10.35 -6.36 9.89
CA TYR A 22 9.29 -6.94 9.07
C TYR A 22 8.47 -8.00 9.83
N PRO A 23 9.08 -8.98 10.54
CA PRO A 23 8.34 -9.89 11.41
C PRO A 23 7.48 -9.17 12.45
N ARG A 24 7.99 -8.09 13.06
CA ARG A 24 7.24 -7.28 14.02
C ARG A 24 6.03 -6.58 13.39
N LEU A 25 6.18 -6.06 12.17
CA LEU A 25 5.08 -5.45 11.43
C LEU A 25 4.01 -6.50 11.06
N VAL A 26 4.41 -7.70 10.65
CA VAL A 26 3.47 -8.80 10.37
C VAL A 26 2.70 -9.16 11.64
N GLN A 27 3.39 -9.33 12.78
CA GLN A 27 2.75 -9.64 14.07
C GLN A 27 1.78 -8.55 14.56
N TRP A 28 2.05 -7.28 14.24
CA TRP A 28 1.14 -6.17 14.60
C TRP A 28 -0.28 -6.37 14.04
N PHE A 29 -0.42 -7.07 12.91
CA PHE A 29 -1.73 -7.35 12.32
C PHE A 29 -2.52 -8.46 13.02
N ASP A 30 -1.90 -9.27 13.89
CA ASP A 30 -2.51 -10.48 14.45
C ASP A 30 -3.81 -10.19 15.21
N GLU A 31 -3.85 -9.05 15.91
CA GLU A 31 -4.99 -8.59 16.71
C GLU A 31 -6.22 -8.22 15.87
N PHE A 32 -6.06 -7.96 14.56
CA PHE A 32 -7.16 -7.56 13.69
C PHE A 32 -7.75 -8.75 12.93
N PRO A 33 -9.07 -8.99 12.98
CA PRO A 33 -9.68 -10.14 12.29
C PRO A 33 -9.70 -9.99 10.76
N ARG A 34 -9.80 -8.75 10.25
CA ARG A 34 -9.75 -8.36 8.84
C ARG A 34 -9.11 -6.98 8.72
N VAL A 35 -8.53 -6.68 7.57
CA VAL A 35 -7.77 -5.43 7.36
C VAL A 35 -8.19 -4.74 6.07
N LEU A 36 -8.42 -3.44 6.14
CA LEU A 36 -8.49 -2.56 4.97
C LEU A 36 -7.20 -1.74 4.92
N VAL A 37 -6.58 -1.64 3.75
CA VAL A 37 -5.36 -0.85 3.54
C VAL A 37 -5.65 0.23 2.52
N ALA A 38 -5.54 1.51 2.91
CA ALA A 38 -5.49 2.60 1.95
C ALA A 38 -4.22 2.46 1.10
N PHE A 39 -4.38 2.23 -0.20
CA PHE A 39 -3.34 1.72 -1.07
C PHE A 39 -3.07 2.66 -2.25
N SER A 40 -1.87 3.24 -2.27
CA SER A 40 -1.39 4.21 -3.27
C SER A 40 -0.39 3.63 -4.26
N ALA A 41 -0.11 2.32 -4.20
CA ALA A 41 0.95 1.63 -4.96
C ALA A 41 2.40 2.09 -4.66
N GLY A 42 2.59 3.08 -3.77
CA GLY A 42 3.92 3.45 -3.27
C GLY A 42 4.54 2.32 -2.43
N VAL A 43 5.86 2.33 -2.29
CA VAL A 43 6.64 1.30 -1.58
C VAL A 43 6.14 1.08 -0.14
N ASP A 44 5.79 2.15 0.57
CA ASP A 44 5.31 2.07 1.95
C ASP A 44 3.95 1.38 2.04
N SER A 45 2.99 1.82 1.22
CA SER A 45 1.64 1.22 1.19
C SER A 45 1.67 -0.23 0.69
N THR A 46 2.61 -0.56 -0.20
CA THR A 46 2.84 -1.92 -0.69
C THR A 46 3.43 -2.82 0.39
N LEU A 47 4.37 -2.32 1.18
CA LEU A 47 4.93 -3.02 2.33
C LEU A 47 3.83 -3.33 3.36
N VAL A 48 2.99 -2.35 3.68
CA VAL A 48 1.85 -2.50 4.60
C VAL A 48 0.85 -3.54 4.07
N LEU A 49 0.48 -3.44 2.78
CA LEU A 49 -0.44 -4.39 2.14
C LEU A 49 0.12 -5.82 2.18
N LYS A 50 1.40 -5.99 1.87
CA LYS A 50 2.09 -7.29 1.93
C LYS A 50 2.13 -7.85 3.35
N ALA A 51 2.50 -7.04 4.33
CA ALA A 51 2.58 -7.47 5.72
C ALA A 51 1.21 -7.90 6.28
N ALA A 52 0.16 -7.14 5.95
CA ALA A 52 -1.21 -7.50 6.30
C ALA A 52 -1.64 -8.83 5.66
N ALA A 53 -1.32 -9.03 4.37
CA ALA A 53 -1.63 -10.26 3.65
C ALA A 53 -0.86 -11.47 4.20
N ASP A 54 0.40 -11.29 4.61
CA ASP A 54 1.21 -12.34 5.22
C ASP A 54 0.69 -12.75 6.61
N SER A 55 0.19 -11.80 7.41
CA SER A 55 -0.40 -12.09 8.72
C SER A 55 -1.78 -12.74 8.61
N LYS A 56 -2.71 -12.13 7.84
CA LYS A 56 -4.12 -12.55 7.86
C LYS A 56 -4.50 -13.54 6.77
N GLY A 57 -3.66 -13.69 5.75
CA GLY A 57 -4.02 -14.28 4.47
C GLY A 57 -4.76 -13.27 3.59
N ALA A 58 -4.48 -13.30 2.28
CA ALA A 58 -4.97 -12.30 1.33
C ALA A 58 -6.51 -12.18 1.25
N SER A 59 -7.25 -13.25 1.55
CA SER A 59 -8.73 -13.25 1.56
C SER A 59 -9.35 -12.44 2.70
N LYS A 60 -8.58 -12.05 3.72
CA LYS A 60 -9.01 -11.21 4.85
C LYS A 60 -8.52 -9.77 4.75
N VAL A 61 -7.87 -9.42 3.65
CA VAL A 61 -7.32 -8.08 3.39
C VAL A 61 -7.99 -7.50 2.15
N THR A 62 -8.24 -6.20 2.16
CA THR A 62 -8.70 -5.48 0.97
C THR A 62 -7.93 -4.17 0.82
N ALA A 63 -7.36 -3.96 -0.36
CA ALA A 63 -6.73 -2.70 -0.73
C ALA A 63 -7.81 -1.71 -1.17
N ILE A 64 -7.78 -0.49 -0.65
CA ILE A 64 -8.69 0.61 -1.01
C ILE A 64 -7.88 1.64 -1.79
N THR A 65 -8.21 1.85 -3.06
CA THR A 65 -7.55 2.84 -3.92
C THR A 65 -8.54 3.94 -4.27
N ALA A 66 -8.20 5.18 -3.91
CA ALA A 66 -8.96 6.36 -4.32
C ALA A 66 -8.53 6.77 -5.73
N ARG A 67 -9.46 6.72 -6.69
CA ARG A 67 -9.25 7.16 -8.08
C ARG A 67 -9.82 8.56 -8.23
N SER A 68 -8.93 9.51 -8.44
CA SER A 68 -9.27 10.92 -8.67
C SER A 68 -8.84 11.37 -10.07
N PRO A 69 -9.39 12.48 -10.58
CA PRO A 69 -8.82 13.18 -11.75
C PRO A 69 -7.35 13.58 -11.57
N SER A 70 -6.89 13.71 -10.33
CA SER A 70 -5.50 14.05 -9.98
C SER A 70 -4.57 12.84 -9.90
N LEU A 71 -5.11 11.61 -9.88
CA LEU A 71 -4.32 10.38 -9.87
C LEU A 71 -3.88 10.05 -11.29
N ARG A 72 -2.59 9.75 -11.48
CA ARG A 72 -2.09 9.35 -12.79
C ARG A 72 -2.55 7.93 -13.13
N SER A 73 -2.81 7.69 -14.42
CA SER A 73 -3.28 6.38 -14.90
C SER A 73 -2.27 5.26 -14.65
N ASP A 74 -0.98 5.54 -14.81
CA ASP A 74 0.09 4.56 -14.58
C ASP A 74 0.24 4.17 -13.11
N GLU A 75 0.01 5.10 -12.19
CA GLU A 75 -0.05 4.81 -10.74
C GLU A 75 -1.26 3.94 -10.39
N PHE A 76 -2.41 4.19 -11.01
CA PHE A 76 -3.60 3.36 -10.84
C PHE A 76 -3.42 1.95 -11.43
N GLU A 77 -2.84 1.83 -12.62
CA GLU A 77 -2.52 0.55 -13.26
C GLU A 77 -1.56 -0.27 -12.38
N LEU A 78 -0.49 0.35 -11.89
CA LEU A 78 0.46 -0.27 -10.96
C LEU A 78 -0.24 -0.77 -9.69
N SER A 79 -1.19 0.00 -9.14
CA SER A 79 -1.97 -0.44 -7.97
C SER A 79 -2.74 -1.73 -8.27
N THR A 80 -3.32 -1.83 -9.47
CA THR A 80 -4.08 -3.00 -9.90
C THR A 80 -3.18 -4.22 -10.08
N GLU A 81 -2.00 -4.03 -10.67
CA GLU A 81 -1.02 -5.09 -10.88
C GLU A 81 -0.47 -5.63 -9.55
N LEU A 82 -0.14 -4.75 -8.61
CA LEU A 82 0.35 -5.14 -7.29
C LEU A 82 -0.70 -5.89 -6.49
N CYS A 83 -1.97 -5.46 -6.50
CA CYS A 83 -3.04 -6.20 -5.83
C CYS A 83 -3.19 -7.62 -6.38
N LYS A 84 -3.13 -7.78 -7.71
CA LYS A 84 -3.14 -9.10 -8.38
C LYS A 84 -1.94 -9.95 -7.98
N LEU A 85 -0.74 -9.38 -7.98
CA LEU A 85 0.50 -10.05 -7.60
C LEU A 85 0.44 -10.57 -6.15
N LEU A 86 -0.17 -9.79 -5.25
CA LEU A 86 -0.32 -10.14 -3.84
C LEU A 86 -1.54 -11.03 -3.56
N GLY A 87 -2.40 -11.27 -4.56
CA GLY A 87 -3.65 -12.03 -4.41
C GLY A 87 -4.68 -11.32 -3.52
N VAL A 88 -4.56 -10.01 -3.32
CA VAL A 88 -5.44 -9.21 -2.46
C VAL A 88 -6.54 -8.57 -3.29
N ALA A 89 -7.78 -8.57 -2.78
CA ALA A 89 -8.89 -7.86 -3.41
C ALA A 89 -8.65 -6.35 -3.38
N GLN A 90 -8.97 -5.68 -4.49
CA GLN A 90 -8.91 -4.22 -4.58
C GLN A 90 -10.32 -3.65 -4.71
N LEU A 91 -10.64 -2.66 -3.87
CA LEU A 91 -11.81 -1.81 -4.01
C LEU A 91 -11.36 -0.43 -4.47
N VAL A 92 -11.97 0.06 -5.55
CA VAL A 92 -11.69 1.38 -6.11
C VAL A 92 -12.82 2.33 -5.73
N LEU A 93 -12.47 3.48 -5.17
CA LEU A 93 -13.40 4.55 -4.83
C LEU A 93 -13.12 5.74 -5.74
N ASP A 94 -14.13 6.18 -6.49
CA ASP A 94 -14.01 7.41 -7.28
C ASP A 94 -14.14 8.64 -6.36
N THR A 95 -13.16 9.54 -6.42
CA THR A 95 -13.15 10.80 -5.67
C THR A 95 -13.07 11.98 -6.63
N ASN A 96 -13.53 13.16 -6.17
CA ASN A 96 -13.62 14.35 -7.02
C ASN A 96 -13.35 15.64 -6.22
N GLU A 97 -12.18 15.69 -5.63
CA GLU A 97 -11.52 16.81 -4.98
C GLU A 97 -11.35 18.02 -5.90
N LEU A 98 -11.32 17.82 -7.24
CA LEU A 98 -11.46 18.93 -8.17
C LEU A 98 -12.82 19.64 -8.07
N SER A 99 -13.85 19.05 -7.47
CA SER A 99 -15.11 19.77 -7.21
C SER A 99 -15.05 20.70 -5.99
N ASN A 100 -14.02 20.58 -5.15
CA ASN A 100 -13.88 21.39 -3.94
C ASN A 100 -13.16 22.72 -4.28
N PRO A 101 -13.83 23.89 -4.14
CA PRO A 101 -13.21 25.19 -4.44
C PRO A 101 -11.95 25.46 -3.61
N LEU A 102 -11.89 24.94 -2.38
CA LEU A 102 -10.74 25.09 -1.48
C LEU A 102 -9.54 24.25 -1.94
N TYR A 103 -9.78 23.11 -2.59
CA TYR A 103 -8.73 22.33 -3.26
C TYR A 103 -8.26 23.02 -4.54
N GLN A 104 -9.20 23.51 -5.37
CA GLN A 104 -8.89 24.21 -6.61
C GLN A 104 -8.09 25.50 -6.40
N ALA A 105 -8.31 26.19 -5.28
CA ALA A 105 -7.57 27.41 -4.94
C ALA A 105 -6.04 27.19 -4.86
N ASN A 106 -5.59 25.93 -4.74
CA ASN A 106 -4.17 25.53 -4.76
C ASN A 106 -3.30 26.34 -3.79
N ARG A 107 -3.87 26.68 -2.63
CA ARG A 107 -3.19 27.36 -1.53
C ARG A 107 -2.35 26.37 -0.72
N GLY A 108 -1.54 26.86 0.22
CA GLY A 108 -0.67 26.01 1.05
C GLY A 108 -1.40 24.95 1.88
N ASP A 109 -2.71 25.11 2.09
CA ASP A 109 -3.62 24.20 2.77
C ASP A 109 -4.38 23.25 1.83
N ARG A 110 -4.08 23.20 0.52
CA ARG A 110 -4.77 22.32 -0.44
C ARG A 110 -4.82 20.85 0.00
N CYS A 111 -3.74 20.37 0.62
CA CYS A 111 -3.61 18.97 1.04
C CYS A 111 -4.52 18.64 2.24
N TYR A 112 -4.93 19.65 3.03
CA TYR A 112 -5.92 19.47 4.08
C TYR A 112 -7.30 19.19 3.49
N PHE A 113 -7.68 19.91 2.44
CA PHE A 113 -8.96 19.70 1.74
C PHE A 113 -9.00 18.47 0.82
N CYS A 114 -7.83 17.91 0.52
CA CYS A 114 -7.67 16.69 -0.27
C CYS A 114 -7.82 15.39 0.55
N LYS A 115 -7.53 15.47 1.84
CA LYS A 115 -7.58 14.34 2.78
C LYS A 115 -8.99 14.18 3.34
#